data_AF-A0A962MPN9-F1
#
_entry.id   AF-A0A962MPN9-F1
#
_cell.length_a   1.000
_cell.length_b   1.000
_cell.length_c   1.000
_cell.angle_alpha   90.00
_cell.angle_beta   90.00
_cell.angle_gamma   90.00
#
_symmetry.space_group_name_H-M   'P 1'
#
loop_
_entity.id
_entity.type
_entity.pdbx_description
1 polymer ?
#
loop_
_entity_poly.entity_id
_entity_poly.type
_entity_poly.pdbx_seq_one_letter_code
_entity_poly.pdbx_strand_id
1 'polypeptide(L)'
;LDRIASAFTYYRSYTKVPAEKKLMEEKYSFLKTFEDFVHWFNDVEHIEEQEMMRWSHFRKQTDYICDANNNVIVDLLFPVEDMERGLELLHKRYHFTEEVPHKNKSAPQKYDKLPVKAIERYFSEDFKIWNQAINDKIIFNHNNKPGLNLPEENSVSYA
;
A
#
# COMPACT_ATOMS: atom_id res chain seq x y z
N LEU A 1 4.18 3.49 -3.58
CA LEU A 1 4.01 3.16 -5.01
C LEU A 1 4.37 1.71 -5.33
N ASP A 2 5.47 1.17 -4.77
CA ASP A 2 5.91 -0.21 -5.03
C ASP A 2 4.84 -1.28 -4.85
N ARG A 3 4.01 -1.17 -3.80
CA ARG A 3 2.86 -2.07 -3.58
C ARG A 3 1.91 -2.10 -4.79
N ILE A 4 1.62 -0.95 -5.38
CA ILE A 4 0.66 -0.80 -6.48
C ILE A 4 1.27 -1.32 -7.78
N ALA A 5 2.55 -1.03 -8.03
CA ALA A 5 3.29 -1.60 -9.16
C ALA A 5 3.39 -3.13 -9.07
N SER A 6 3.62 -3.65 -7.85
CA SER A 6 3.62 -5.09 -7.56
C SER A 6 2.24 -5.71 -7.81
N ALA A 7 1.16 -5.08 -7.35
CA ALA A 7 -0.21 -5.52 -7.60
C ALA A 7 -0.55 -5.57 -9.10
N PHE A 8 -0.23 -4.50 -9.84
CA PHE A 8 -0.39 -4.47 -11.29
C PHE A 8 0.39 -5.61 -11.97
N THR A 9 1.67 -5.77 -11.62
CA THR A 9 2.53 -6.82 -12.17
C THR A 9 1.99 -8.22 -11.85
N TYR A 10 1.47 -8.42 -10.64
CA TYR A 10 0.83 -9.66 -10.24
C TYR A 10 -0.35 -9.99 -11.15
N TYR A 11 -1.31 -9.09 -11.33
CA TYR A 11 -2.47 -9.39 -12.18
C TYR A 11 -2.10 -9.53 -13.66
N ARG A 12 -1.12 -8.76 -14.13
CA ARG A 12 -0.72 -8.81 -15.53
C ARG A 12 -0.01 -10.11 -15.92
N SER A 13 0.73 -10.71 -14.99
CA SER A 13 1.69 -11.78 -15.30
C SER A 13 1.55 -13.04 -14.47
N TYR A 14 1.01 -12.94 -13.25
CA TYR A 14 1.12 -14.00 -12.24
C TYR A 14 -0.22 -14.43 -11.61
N THR A 15 -1.33 -13.71 -11.85
CA THR A 15 -2.62 -14.13 -11.30
C THR A 15 -2.97 -15.54 -11.74
N LYS A 16 -3.39 -16.35 -10.77
CA LYS A 16 -3.84 -17.72 -10.99
C LYS A 16 -5.36 -17.81 -11.08
N VAL A 17 -6.06 -16.69 -10.91
CA VAL A 17 -7.53 -16.64 -10.97
C VAL A 17 -7.96 -16.49 -12.43
N PRO A 18 -8.63 -17.47 -13.04
CA PRO A 18 -8.95 -17.44 -14.46
C PRO A 18 -9.80 -16.23 -14.87
N ALA A 19 -10.72 -15.80 -14.01
CA ALA A 19 -11.58 -14.64 -14.27
C ALA A 19 -10.77 -13.32 -14.34
N GLU A 20 -9.83 -13.12 -13.42
CA GLU A 20 -8.94 -11.95 -13.42
C GLU A 20 -8.04 -11.94 -14.65
N LYS A 21 -7.47 -13.10 -14.98
CA LYS A 21 -6.65 -13.26 -16.19
C LYS A 21 -7.44 -12.91 -17.45
N LYS A 22 -8.65 -13.45 -17.60
CA LYS A 22 -9.54 -13.15 -18.72
C LYS A 22 -9.85 -11.65 -18.80
N LEU A 23 -10.15 -11.01 -17.67
CA LEU A 23 -10.44 -9.57 -17.66
C LEU A 23 -9.22 -8.73 -18.04
N MET A 24 -8.01 -9.12 -17.60
CA MET A 24 -6.76 -8.48 -18.03
C MET A 24 -6.52 -8.62 -19.54
N GLU A 25 -6.84 -9.77 -20.12
CA GLU A 25 -6.64 -10.06 -21.54
C GLU A 25 -7.71 -9.41 -22.44
N GLU A 26 -8.95 -9.28 -21.97
CA GLU A 26 -10.06 -8.75 -22.78
C GLU A 26 -10.27 -7.25 -22.59
N LYS A 27 -10.31 -6.78 -21.33
CA LYS A 27 -10.69 -5.40 -21.01
C LYS A 27 -9.49 -4.50 -20.77
N TYR A 28 -8.42 -5.02 -20.17
CA TYR A 28 -7.25 -4.24 -19.77
C TYR A 28 -5.98 -4.58 -20.57
N SER A 29 -6.12 -5.14 -21.78
CA SER A 29 -4.99 -5.58 -22.61
C SER A 29 -4.08 -4.45 -23.10
N PHE A 30 -4.60 -3.23 -23.10
CA PHE A 30 -3.82 -2.02 -23.41
C PHE A 30 -2.86 -1.61 -22.28
N LEU A 31 -3.07 -2.10 -21.05
CA LEU A 31 -2.17 -1.88 -19.92
C LEU A 31 -0.99 -2.86 -19.97
N LYS A 32 0.05 -2.52 -20.72
CA LYS A 32 1.23 -3.39 -20.91
C LYS A 32 2.30 -3.14 -19.86
N THR A 33 2.39 -1.91 -19.39
CA THR A 33 3.39 -1.45 -18.43
C THR A 33 2.72 -0.77 -17.24
N PHE A 34 3.47 -0.61 -16.15
CA PHE A 34 2.97 0.16 -15.01
C PHE A 34 2.74 1.64 -15.38
N GLU A 35 3.53 2.18 -16.31
CA GLU A 35 3.32 3.53 -16.84
C GLU A 35 1.96 3.64 -17.57
N ASP A 36 1.61 2.67 -18.42
CA ASP A 36 0.27 2.62 -19.05
C ASP A 36 -0.84 2.60 -18.00
N PHE A 37 -0.65 1.83 -16.93
CA PHE A 37 -1.58 1.79 -15.80
C PHE A 37 -1.71 3.15 -15.12
N VAL A 38 -0.60 3.85 -14.86
CA VAL A 38 -0.64 5.18 -14.24
C VAL A 38 -1.38 6.18 -15.15
N HIS A 39 -1.10 6.19 -16.45
CA HIS A 39 -1.80 7.08 -17.39
C HIS A 39 -3.30 6.79 -17.42
N TRP A 40 -3.67 5.52 -17.61
CA TRP A 40 -5.06 5.09 -17.55
C TRP A 40 -5.74 5.48 -16.23
N PHE A 41 -5.06 5.31 -15.10
CA PHE A 41 -5.62 5.64 -13.79
C PHE A 41 -5.90 7.16 -13.65
N ASN A 42 -5.09 8.02 -14.27
CA ASN A 42 -5.33 9.47 -14.24
C ASN A 42 -6.46 9.91 -15.18
N ASP A 43 -6.65 9.20 -16.29
CA ASP A 43 -7.61 9.56 -17.33
C ASP A 43 -9.02 9.01 -17.08
N VAL A 44 -9.16 8.06 -16.14
CA VAL A 44 -10.45 7.41 -15.83
C VAL A 44 -11.26 8.23 -14.83
N GLU A 45 -12.47 8.60 -15.25
CA GLU A 45 -13.52 9.03 -14.34
C GLU A 45 -14.12 7.80 -13.61
N HIS A 46 -14.42 7.94 -12.33
CA HIS A 46 -15.01 6.88 -11.49
C HIS A 46 -14.14 5.62 -11.35
N ILE A 47 -12.91 5.80 -10.88
CA ILE A 47 -11.94 4.72 -10.71
C ILE A 47 -12.43 3.61 -9.75
N GLU A 48 -13.24 3.95 -8.74
CA GLU A 48 -13.88 3.01 -7.80
C GLU A 48 -14.85 2.03 -8.51
N GLU A 49 -15.42 2.44 -9.63
CA GLU A 49 -16.36 1.62 -10.40
C GLU A 49 -15.63 0.60 -11.30
N GLN A 50 -14.32 0.77 -11.48
CA GLN A 50 -13.51 -0.15 -12.27
C GLN A 50 -13.37 -1.50 -11.57
N GLU A 51 -13.72 -2.58 -12.26
CA GLU A 51 -13.67 -3.94 -11.72
C GLU A 51 -12.29 -4.33 -11.21
N MET A 52 -11.22 -3.90 -11.89
CA MET A 52 -9.84 -4.14 -11.45
C MET A 52 -9.57 -3.57 -10.05
N MET A 53 -10.16 -2.42 -9.72
CA MET A 53 -9.97 -1.76 -8.41
C MET A 53 -10.65 -2.49 -7.26
N ARG A 54 -11.56 -3.43 -7.57
CA ARG A 54 -12.22 -4.29 -6.57
C ARG A 54 -11.39 -5.51 -6.20
N TRP A 55 -10.28 -5.77 -6.90
CA TRP A 55 -9.45 -6.93 -6.63
C TRP A 55 -8.58 -6.74 -5.37
N SER A 56 -8.33 -7.83 -4.66
CA SER A 56 -7.73 -7.81 -3.31
C SER A 56 -6.39 -7.07 -3.21
N HIS A 57 -5.51 -7.20 -4.21
CA HIS A 57 -4.21 -6.51 -4.23
C HIS A 57 -4.32 -4.99 -4.46
N PHE A 58 -5.44 -4.48 -5.00
CA PHE A 58 -5.71 -3.04 -5.13
C PHE A 58 -6.52 -2.47 -3.96
N ARG A 59 -6.97 -3.32 -3.03
CA ARG A 59 -7.59 -2.86 -1.79
C ARG A 59 -6.63 -1.93 -1.02
N LYS A 60 -7.18 -0.90 -0.37
CA LYS A 60 -6.40 0.00 0.49
C LYS A 60 -5.84 -0.79 1.68
N GLN A 61 -4.65 -0.44 2.14
CA GLN A 61 -4.06 -1.06 3.31
C GLN A 61 -4.80 -0.64 4.58
N THR A 62 -5.30 0.60 4.63
CA THR A 62 -6.13 1.12 5.72
C THR A 62 -7.34 0.24 6.03
N ASP A 63 -7.96 -0.37 5.01
CA ASP A 63 -9.07 -1.32 5.18
C ASP A 63 -8.73 -2.55 6.05
N TYR A 64 -7.44 -2.87 6.22
CA TYR A 64 -6.97 -4.02 7.02
C TYR A 64 -6.49 -3.62 8.41
N ILE A 65 -6.09 -2.37 8.59
CA ILE A 65 -5.40 -1.90 9.81
C ILE A 65 -6.14 -0.80 10.55
N CYS A 66 -7.27 -0.32 10.01
CA CYS A 66 -8.11 0.69 10.64
C CYS A 66 -9.52 0.15 10.96
N ASP A 67 -10.14 0.72 11.98
CA ASP A 67 -11.58 0.55 12.24
C ASP A 67 -12.44 1.42 11.31
N ALA A 68 -13.77 1.34 11.48
CA ALA A 68 -14.73 2.14 10.70
C ALA A 68 -14.62 3.67 10.93
N ASN A 69 -13.91 4.10 11.96
CA ASN A 69 -13.64 5.51 12.27
C ASN A 69 -12.23 5.92 11.85
N ASN A 70 -11.55 5.12 11.02
CA ASN A 70 -10.18 5.33 10.56
C ASN A 70 -9.11 5.31 11.66
N ASN A 71 -9.38 4.68 12.81
CA ASN A 71 -8.38 4.51 13.86
C ASN A 71 -7.55 3.27 13.60
N VAL A 72 -6.22 3.37 13.72
CA VAL A 72 -5.32 2.20 13.62
C VAL A 72 -5.61 1.19 14.75
N ILE A 73 -5.90 -0.06 14.40
CA ILE A 73 -6.29 -1.14 15.34
C ILE A 73 -5.17 -2.13 15.63
N VAL A 74 -3.98 -1.95 15.05
CA VAL A 74 -2.83 -2.83 15.28
C VAL A 74 -1.90 -2.25 16.35
N ASP A 75 -1.25 -3.12 17.12
CA ASP A 75 -0.32 -2.71 18.18
C ASP A 75 1.02 -2.19 17.64
N LEU A 76 1.42 -2.71 16.48
CA LEU A 76 2.68 -2.39 15.84
C LEU A 76 2.51 -2.39 14.31
N LEU A 77 2.90 -1.29 13.68
CA LEU A 77 3.00 -1.16 12.23
C LEU A 77 4.40 -0.66 11.86
N PHE A 78 5.05 -1.36 10.93
CA PHE A 78 6.35 -0.96 10.38
C PHE A 78 6.42 -1.25 8.87
N PRO A 79 7.20 -0.47 8.12
CA PRO A 79 7.39 -0.68 6.69
C PRO A 79 8.21 -1.94 6.41
N VAL A 80 7.96 -2.60 5.27
CA VAL A 80 8.71 -3.80 4.84
C VAL A 80 10.19 -3.46 4.61
N GLU A 81 10.46 -2.22 4.21
CA GLU A 81 11.75 -1.62 3.95
C GLU A 81 12.57 -1.43 5.25
N ASP A 82 11.91 -1.39 6.41
CA ASP A 82 12.54 -1.32 7.75
C ASP A 82 12.20 -2.58 8.57
N MET A 83 12.11 -3.74 7.90
CA MET A 83 11.73 -5.01 8.53
C MET A 83 12.66 -5.42 9.68
N GLU A 84 13.97 -5.22 9.53
CA GLU A 84 14.95 -5.55 10.60
C GLU A 84 14.60 -4.81 11.90
N ARG A 85 14.34 -3.52 11.80
CA ARG A 85 13.92 -2.73 12.95
C ARG A 85 12.54 -3.13 13.46
N GLY A 86 11.59 -3.40 12.56
CA GLY A 86 10.28 -3.97 12.92
C GLY A 86 10.40 -5.20 13.83
N LEU A 87 11.27 -6.12 13.44
CA LEU A 87 11.56 -7.36 14.18
C LEU A 87 12.25 -7.08 15.52
N GLU A 88 13.20 -6.14 15.58
CA GLU A 88 13.83 -5.75 16.85
C GLU A 88 12.80 -5.28 17.89
N LEU A 89 11.76 -4.58 17.44
CA LEU A 89 10.71 -4.07 18.33
C LEU A 89 9.75 -5.16 18.76
N LEU A 90 9.43 -6.09 17.87
CA LEU A 90 8.70 -7.31 18.21
C LEU A 90 9.46 -8.09 19.28
N HIS A 91 10.77 -8.25 19.12
CA HIS A 91 11.62 -8.92 20.11
C HIS A 91 11.62 -8.18 21.46
N LYS A 92 11.80 -6.85 21.45
CA LYS A 92 11.82 -6.03 22.68
C LYS A 92 10.47 -6.02 23.41
N ARG A 93 9.35 -5.98 22.68
CA ARG A 93 8.01 -5.82 23.27
C ARG A 93 7.35 -7.14 23.64
N TYR A 94 7.54 -8.17 22.81
CA TYR A 94 6.84 -9.45 22.94
C TYR A 94 7.77 -10.63 23.24
N HIS A 95 9.06 -10.37 23.47
CA HIS A 95 10.07 -11.41 23.69
C HIS A 95 10.11 -12.43 22.55
N PHE A 96 9.85 -11.97 21.32
CA PHE A 96 9.90 -12.79 20.11
C PHE A 96 11.35 -13.06 19.70
N THR A 97 11.83 -14.31 19.86
CA THR A 97 13.24 -14.67 19.68
C THR A 97 13.56 -15.35 18.34
N GLU A 98 12.59 -15.47 17.42
CA GLU A 98 12.84 -16.17 16.16
C GLU A 98 13.57 -15.27 15.16
N GLU A 99 14.53 -15.87 14.44
CA GLU A 99 15.16 -15.22 13.29
C GLU A 99 14.22 -15.27 12.09
N VAL A 100 13.94 -14.10 11.50
CA VAL A 100 13.19 -14.00 10.26
C VAL A 100 14.16 -13.69 9.12
N PRO A 101 14.55 -14.70 8.31
CA PRO A 101 15.49 -14.48 7.22
C PRO A 101 14.85 -13.62 6.13
N HIS A 102 15.53 -12.53 5.76
CA HIS A 102 15.12 -11.69 4.63
C HIS A 102 15.44 -12.41 3.32
N LYS A 103 14.50 -13.22 2.82
CA LYS A 103 14.71 -14.08 1.63
C LYS A 103 14.66 -13.33 0.29
N ASN A 104 13.90 -12.24 0.21
CA ASN A 104 13.63 -11.53 -1.04
C ASN A 104 13.91 -10.05 -0.87
N LYS A 105 14.83 -9.49 -1.65
CA LYS A 105 15.01 -8.04 -1.78
C LYS A 105 14.49 -7.60 -3.14
N SER A 106 13.44 -6.79 -3.14
CA SER A 106 12.99 -6.07 -4.33
C SER A 106 13.94 -4.90 -4.56
N ALA A 107 14.36 -4.66 -5.81
CA ALA A 107 15.06 -3.42 -6.12
C ALA A 107 14.07 -2.25 -6.01
N PRO A 108 14.44 -1.14 -5.34
CA PRO A 108 13.59 0.04 -5.30
C PRO A 108 13.39 0.56 -6.73
N GLN A 109 12.13 0.71 -7.14
CA GLN A 109 11.81 1.31 -8.43
C GLN A 109 11.72 2.83 -8.28
N LYS A 110 12.20 3.55 -9.30
CA LYS A 110 12.08 5.00 -9.37
C LYS A 110 10.86 5.36 -10.18
N TYR A 111 9.97 6.16 -9.61
CA TYR A 111 8.72 6.60 -10.24
C TYR A 111 8.69 8.12 -10.50
N ASP A 112 9.83 8.80 -10.35
CA ASP A 112 9.97 10.27 -10.31
C ASP A 112 9.41 11.01 -11.54
N LYS A 113 9.17 10.29 -12.64
CA LYS A 113 8.63 10.85 -13.90
C LYS A 113 7.17 10.49 -14.17
N LEU A 114 6.56 9.66 -13.34
CA LEU A 114 5.18 9.21 -13.54
C LEU A 114 4.19 10.21 -12.91
N PRO A 115 3.10 10.56 -13.60
CA PRO A 115 2.08 11.46 -13.06
C PRO A 115 1.20 10.74 -12.03
N VAL A 116 1.69 10.43 -10.84
CA VAL A 116 0.99 9.56 -9.87
C VAL A 116 -0.12 10.24 -9.05
N LYS A 117 -0.51 11.48 -9.38
CA LYS A 117 -1.42 12.30 -8.56
C LYS A 117 -2.77 11.64 -8.29
N ALA A 118 -3.39 11.01 -9.29
CA ALA A 118 -4.68 10.35 -9.07
C ALA A 118 -4.54 9.12 -8.16
N ILE A 119 -3.45 8.38 -8.29
CA ILE A 119 -3.12 7.24 -7.41
C ILE A 119 -2.93 7.72 -5.98
N GLU A 120 -2.12 8.77 -5.77
CA GLU A 120 -1.91 9.36 -4.45
C GLU A 120 -3.20 9.85 -3.82
N ARG A 121 -4.09 10.46 -4.61
CA ARG A 121 -5.42 10.89 -4.14
C ARG A 121 -6.28 9.69 -3.72
N TYR A 122 -6.36 8.66 -4.57
CA TYR A 122 -7.17 7.47 -4.30
C TYR A 122 -6.67 6.71 -3.07
N PHE A 123 -5.35 6.53 -2.95
CA PHE A 123 -4.68 5.85 -1.83
C PHE A 123 -4.21 6.81 -0.73
N SER A 124 -4.81 8.00 -0.63
CA SER A 124 -4.28 9.08 0.22
C SER A 124 -4.12 8.68 1.69
N GLU A 125 -5.04 7.90 2.24
CA GLU A 125 -4.96 7.38 3.60
C GLU A 125 -3.78 6.39 3.77
N ASP A 126 -3.56 5.49 2.80
CA ASP A 126 -2.40 4.59 2.80
C ASP A 126 -1.10 5.40 2.80
N PHE A 127 -1.00 6.45 1.96
CA PHE A 127 0.19 7.31 1.90
C PHE A 127 0.40 8.10 3.20
N LYS A 128 -0.67 8.57 3.85
CA LYS A 128 -0.58 9.25 5.16
C LYS A 128 -0.02 8.31 6.23
N ILE A 129 -0.60 7.12 6.39
CA ILE A 129 -0.13 6.12 7.36
C ILE A 129 1.31 5.69 7.04
N TRP A 130 1.62 5.49 5.77
CA TRP A 130 2.96 5.15 5.32
C TRP A 130 4.00 6.20 5.71
N ASN A 131 3.73 7.47 5.39
CA ASN A 131 4.61 8.58 5.73
C ASN A 131 4.78 8.70 7.24
N GLN A 132 3.72 8.48 8.02
CA GLN A 132 3.81 8.44 9.46
C GLN A 132 4.69 7.28 9.95
N ALA A 133 4.47 6.06 9.44
CA ALA A 133 5.24 4.88 9.82
C ALA A 133 6.75 5.04 9.53
N ILE A 134 7.10 5.70 8.41
CA ILE A 134 8.48 6.04 8.07
C ILE A 134 9.04 7.14 8.97
N ASN A 135 8.30 8.23 9.18
CA ASN A 135 8.79 9.43 9.87
C ASN A 135 8.86 9.26 11.39
N ASP A 136 7.77 8.80 12.00
CA ASP A 136 7.69 8.55 13.44
C ASP A 136 8.46 7.30 13.82
N LYS A 137 8.82 6.50 12.81
CA LYS A 137 9.54 5.25 12.95
C LYS A 137 8.86 4.37 14.00
N ILE A 138 7.62 3.95 13.69
CA ILE A 138 6.68 3.03 14.39
C ILE A 138 5.40 3.74 14.83
N ILE A 139 4.26 3.21 14.39
CA ILE A 139 2.97 3.51 15.02
C ILE A 139 2.77 2.54 16.18
N PHE A 140 2.85 3.05 17.41
CA PHE A 140 2.49 2.32 18.61
C PHE A 140 1.09 2.72 19.06
N ASN A 141 0.18 1.75 19.19
CA ASN A 141 -1.03 1.96 19.98
C ASN A 141 -0.66 1.79 21.47
N HIS A 142 -0.19 2.87 22.11
CA HIS A 142 0.42 2.79 23.44
C HIS A 142 -0.55 2.56 24.59
N ASN A 143 -1.85 2.53 24.35
CA ASN A 143 -2.85 2.30 25.37
C ASN A 143 -3.94 1.45 24.75
N ASN A 144 -4.55 0.52 25.49
CA ASN A 144 -5.84 -0.10 25.12
C ASN A 144 -6.97 0.96 25.11
N LYS A 145 -6.80 2.04 24.34
CA LYS A 145 -7.75 3.10 24.05
C LYS A 145 -7.83 3.20 22.52
N PRO A 146 -9.02 3.05 21.93
CA PRO A 146 -9.19 3.23 20.50
C PRO A 146 -8.84 4.68 20.14
N GLY A 147 -8.07 4.89 19.07
CA GLY A 147 -7.89 6.22 18.48
C GLY A 147 -6.46 6.72 18.43
N LEU A 148 -5.69 6.21 17.48
CA LEU A 148 -4.74 7.06 16.78
C LEU A 148 -5.54 7.72 15.64
N ASN A 149 -6.00 8.96 15.85
CA ASN A 149 -6.70 9.70 14.81
C ASN A 149 -5.72 9.99 13.68
N LEU A 150 -6.14 9.78 12.43
CA LEU A 150 -5.40 10.30 11.27
C LEU A 150 -5.22 11.82 11.44
N PRO A 151 -4.03 12.37 11.16
CA PRO A 151 -3.84 13.82 11.20
C PRO A 151 -4.76 14.50 10.19
N GLU A 152 -5.48 15.53 10.66
CA GLU A 152 -6.26 16.42 9.79
C GLU A 152 -5.35 17.11 8.76
N GLU A 153 -5.93 17.44 7.60
CA GLU A 153 -5.23 17.98 6.44
C GLU A 153 -4.34 19.17 6.78
N ASN A 154 -3.04 18.93 6.91
CA ASN A 154 -2.05 19.95 6.66
C ASN A 154 -1.39 19.61 5.33
N SER A 155 -1.63 20.48 4.35
CA SER A 155 -1.06 20.42 3.00
C SER A 155 0.46 20.24 3.05
N VAL A 156 0.94 19.05 2.69
CA VAL A 156 2.37 18.80 2.46
C VAL A 156 2.61 18.84 0.95
N SER A 157 3.42 19.82 0.54
CA SER A 157 3.97 19.96 -0.81
C SER A 157 4.96 18.83 -1.06
N TYR A 158 4.79 18.10 -2.17
CA TYR A 158 5.79 17.16 -2.67
C TYR A 158 6.93 17.94 -3.34
N ALA A 159 8.17 17.65 -2.93
CA ALA A 159 9.41 18.08 -3.59
C ALA A 159 10.11 16.87 -4.19
#